data_AF-A0A7R9DSD2-F1
#
_entry.id   AF-A0A7R9DSD2-F1
#
_cell.length_a   1.000
_cell.length_b   1.000
_cell.length_c   1.000
_cell.angle_alpha   90.00
_cell.angle_beta   90.00
_cell.angle_gamma   90.00
#
_symmetry.space_group_name_H-M   'P 1'
#
loop_
_entity.id
_entity.type
_entity.pdbx_description
1 polymer ?
#
loop_
_entity_poly.entity_id
_entity_poly.type
_entity_poly.pdbx_seq_one_letter_code
_entity_poly.pdbx_strand_id
1 'polypeptide(L)'
;MSFALCSYHNQASKDAEAVFRRAQQLLHQLNQPSDIITETDLKLFCKHATDLHVVRGTSVADEYDFKTPNMQNIAAMLENPESTMIYYVMLRGVDRFYSEYNTYPGEFDDQVEPDIVKLK
;
A
#
# COMPACT_ATOMS: atom_id res chain seq x y z
N MET A 1 23.28 -19.21 31.05
CA MET A 1 22.23 -18.45 30.33
C MET A 1 22.26 -16.93 30.60
N SER A 2 22.48 -16.46 31.84
CA SER A 2 22.46 -15.02 32.18
C SER A 2 23.53 -14.15 31.47
N PHE A 3 24.76 -14.66 31.29
CA PHE A 3 25.86 -13.92 30.64
C PHE A 3 25.62 -13.59 29.15
N ALA A 4 24.95 -14.48 28.41
CA ALA A 4 24.71 -14.29 26.98
C ALA A 4 23.68 -13.17 26.74
N LEU A 5 22.62 -13.11 27.54
CA LEU A 5 21.58 -12.08 27.44
C LEU A 5 22.14 -10.67 27.68
N CYS A 6 23.05 -10.52 28.64
CA CYS A 6 23.76 -9.27 28.89
C CYS A 6 24.66 -8.86 27.71
N SER A 7 25.31 -9.83 27.05
CA SER A 7 26.15 -9.59 25.87
C SER A 7 25.34 -9.04 24.68
N TYR A 8 24.20 -9.65 24.37
CA TYR A 8 23.31 -9.18 23.29
C TYR A 8 22.70 -7.81 23.60
N HIS A 9 22.28 -7.56 24.84
CA HIS A 9 21.76 -6.26 25.25
C HIS A 9 22.82 -5.15 25.10
N ASN A 10 24.05 -5.41 25.55
CA ASN A 10 25.15 -4.45 25.43
C ASN A 10 25.51 -4.19 23.97
N GLN A 11 25.51 -5.23 23.13
CA GLN A 11 25.77 -5.06 21.71
C GLN A 11 24.67 -4.22 21.03
N ALA A 12 23.39 -4.54 21.30
CA ALA A 12 22.26 -3.76 20.78
C ALA A 12 22.33 -2.28 21.17
N SER A 13 22.77 -1.97 22.40
CA SER A 13 22.96 -0.59 22.85
C SER A 13 24.08 0.13 22.08
N LYS A 14 25.20 -0.55 21.80
CA LYS A 14 26.30 0.02 21.00
C LYS A 14 25.89 0.27 19.56
N ASP A 15 25.15 -0.68 18.98
CA ASP A 15 24.66 -0.58 17.61
C ASP A 15 23.66 0.58 17.48
N ALA A 16 22.73 0.71 18.44
CA ALA A 16 21.81 1.85 18.50
C ALA A 16 22.57 3.19 18.61
N GLU A 17 23.60 3.28 19.45
CA GLU A 17 24.40 4.51 19.56
C GLU A 17 25.13 4.85 18.25
N ALA A 18 25.67 3.86 17.55
CA ALA A 18 26.31 4.06 16.25
C ALA A 18 25.33 4.57 15.19
N VAL A 19 24.11 4.01 15.15
CA VAL A 19 23.03 4.46 14.26
C VAL A 19 22.57 5.87 14.63
N PHE A 20 22.50 6.21 15.93
CA PHE A 20 22.15 7.55 16.41
C PHE A 20 23.13 8.61 15.93
N ARG A 21 24.43 8.37 16.12
CA ARG A 21 25.48 9.28 15.65
C ARG A 21 25.39 9.50 14.13
N ARG A 22 25.10 8.44 13.36
CA ARG A 22 24.92 8.54 11.92
C ARG A 22 23.66 9.35 11.55
N ALA A 23 22.55 9.14 12.25
CA ALA A 23 21.32 9.91 12.04
C ALA A 23 21.55 11.41 12.31
N GLN A 24 22.24 11.77 13.39
CA GLN A 24 22.59 13.16 13.70
C GLN A 24 23.49 13.80 12.62
N GLN A 25 24.47 13.06 12.10
CA GLN A 25 25.29 13.53 10.98
C GLN A 25 24.45 13.82 9.72
N LEU A 26 23.46 12.97 9.42
CA LEU A 26 22.56 13.17 8.28
C LEU A 26 21.64 14.38 8.49
N LEU A 27 21.11 14.57 9.70
CA LEU A 27 20.30 15.75 10.04
C LEU A 27 21.11 17.05 9.86
N HIS A 28 22.36 17.07 10.34
CA HIS A 28 23.26 18.20 10.14
C HIS A 28 23.52 18.47 8.65
N GLN A 29 23.72 17.44 7.84
CA GLN A 29 23.90 17.60 6.39
C GLN A 29 22.65 18.16 5.68
N LEU A 30 21.47 17.84 6.19
CA LEU A 30 20.18 18.31 5.66
C LEU A 30 19.72 19.65 6.27
N ASN A 31 20.55 20.28 7.11
CA ASN A 31 20.21 21.48 7.91
C ASN A 31 18.92 21.31 8.72
N GLN A 32 18.70 20.09 9.23
CA GLN A 32 17.58 19.74 10.09
C GLN A 32 18.02 19.78 11.57
N PRO A 33 17.14 20.19 12.49
CA PRO A 33 17.47 20.22 13.91
C PRO A 33 17.70 18.80 14.45
N SER A 34 18.67 18.68 15.36
CA SER A 34 19.19 17.39 15.84
C SER A 34 18.28 16.66 16.82
N ASP A 35 17.16 17.27 17.20
CA ASP A 35 16.14 16.77 18.11
C ASP A 35 14.93 16.14 17.39
N ILE A 36 14.86 16.22 16.05
CA ILE A 36 13.78 15.59 15.26
C ILE A 36 13.70 14.08 15.46
N ILE A 37 14.86 13.42 15.59
CA ILE A 37 14.94 11.98 15.83
C ILE A 37 15.45 11.78 17.25
N THR A 38 14.58 11.29 18.13
CA THR A 38 14.94 11.05 19.54
C THR A 38 15.68 9.72 19.71
N GLU A 39 16.41 9.57 20.81
CA GLU A 39 17.06 8.30 21.16
C GLU A 39 16.03 7.16 21.33
N THR A 40 14.83 7.48 21.80
CA THR A 40 13.71 6.53 21.94
C THR A 40 13.22 6.02 20.60
N ASP A 41 13.04 6.91 19.61
CA ASP A 41 12.62 6.52 18.26
C ASP A 41 13.65 5.62 17.59
N LEU A 42 14.93 5.93 17.82
CA LEU A 42 16.02 5.20 17.22
C LEU A 42 16.22 3.81 17.85
N LYS A 43 16.04 3.67 19.17
CA LYS A 43 16.01 2.35 19.83
C LYS A 43 14.86 1.49 19.30
N LEU A 44 13.69 2.08 19.07
CA LEU A 44 12.55 1.38 18.47
C LEU A 44 12.86 0.97 17.02
N PHE A 45 13.46 1.87 16.24
CA PHE A 45 13.92 1.59 14.88
C PHE A 45 14.91 0.43 14.84
N CYS A 46 15.96 0.45 15.66
CA CYS A 46 16.96 -0.63 15.71
C CYS A 46 16.34 -1.97 16.15
N LYS A 47 15.38 -1.95 17.08
CA LYS A 47 14.67 -3.15 17.53
C LYS A 47 13.85 -3.80 16.41
N HIS A 48 13.26 -3.00 15.53
CA HIS A 48 12.40 -3.47 14.43
C HIS A 48 13.06 -3.34 13.05
N ALA A 49 14.39 -3.18 12.98
CA ALA A 49 15.09 -2.89 11.73
C ALA A 49 14.92 -4.00 10.68
N THR A 50 14.76 -5.24 11.12
CA THR A 50 14.52 -6.41 10.24
C THR A 50 13.08 -6.47 9.72
N ASP A 51 12.14 -5.83 10.41
CA ASP A 51 10.70 -5.86 10.10
C ASP A 51 10.25 -4.63 9.29
N LEU A 52 11.18 -3.77 8.87
CA LEU A 52 10.86 -2.55 8.13
C LEU A 52 10.26 -2.88 6.76
N HIS A 53 9.02 -2.44 6.55
CA HIS A 53 8.32 -2.57 5.27
C HIS A 53 7.74 -1.22 4.84
N VAL A 54 7.81 -0.92 3.54
CA VAL A 54 7.25 0.30 2.96
C VAL A 54 6.27 -0.10 1.86
N VAL A 55 4.98 0.15 2.10
CA VAL A 55 3.93 -0.01 1.09
C VAL A 55 3.74 1.32 0.37
N ARG A 56 3.93 1.34 -0.95
CA ARG A 56 3.62 2.49 -1.80
C ARG A 56 2.45 2.13 -2.69
N GLY A 57 1.29 2.72 -2.41
CA GLY A 57 0.14 2.65 -3.31
C GLY A 57 0.30 3.61 -4.49
N THR A 58 -0.58 3.46 -5.47
CA THR A 58 -0.81 4.45 -6.54
C THR A 58 -1.92 5.41 -6.14
N SER A 59 -1.98 6.57 -6.79
CA SER A 59 -3.18 7.41 -6.63
C SER A 59 -4.37 6.76 -7.32
N VAL A 60 -5.59 7.10 -6.89
CA VAL A 60 -6.80 6.65 -7.59
C VAL A 60 -6.83 7.18 -9.03
N ALA A 61 -6.32 8.40 -9.28
CA ALA A 61 -6.26 8.96 -10.63
C ALA A 61 -5.39 8.10 -11.57
N ASP A 62 -4.28 7.55 -11.08
CA ASP A 62 -3.39 6.69 -11.87
C ASP A 62 -4.07 5.38 -12.31
N GLU A 63 -4.98 4.85 -11.49
CA GLU A 63 -5.77 3.65 -11.79
C GLU A 63 -6.76 3.89 -12.95
N TYR A 64 -7.24 5.14 -13.09
CA TYR A 64 -8.18 5.54 -14.15
C TYR A 64 -7.47 5.96 -15.44
N ASP A 65 -6.15 6.18 -15.42
CA ASP A 65 -5.39 6.53 -16.62
C ASP A 65 -5.04 5.29 -17.45
N PHE A 66 -5.41 5.32 -18.73
CA PHE A 66 -5.11 4.28 -19.72
C PHE A 66 -3.61 4.05 -19.96
N LYS A 67 -2.77 5.03 -19.60
CA LYS A 67 -1.32 4.97 -19.78
C LYS A 67 -0.58 4.28 -18.64
N THR A 68 -1.22 4.07 -17.49
CA THR A 68 -0.61 3.41 -16.33
C THR A 68 -0.89 1.92 -16.43
N PRO A 69 0.07 1.11 -16.89
CA PRO A 69 -0.21 -0.24 -17.35
C PRO A 69 -0.47 -1.16 -16.15
N ASN A 70 -1.73 -1.55 -15.96
CA ASN A 70 -2.09 -2.73 -15.16
C ASN A 70 -3.01 -3.71 -15.91
N MET A 71 -3.31 -3.46 -17.20
CA MET A 71 -4.19 -4.30 -18.01
C MET A 71 -3.72 -5.75 -18.10
N GLN A 72 -2.41 -5.99 -18.20
CA GLN A 72 -1.85 -7.35 -18.27
C GLN A 72 -2.08 -8.12 -16.96
N ASN A 73 -1.94 -7.46 -15.81
CA ASN A 73 -2.19 -8.06 -14.51
C ASN A 73 -3.69 -8.30 -14.30
N ILE A 74 -4.54 -7.32 -14.65
CA ILE A 74 -6.00 -7.48 -14.60
C ILE A 74 -6.42 -8.68 -15.46
N ALA A 75 -5.91 -8.81 -16.69
CA ALA A 75 -6.18 -9.95 -17.56
C ALA A 75 -5.75 -11.28 -16.92
N ALA A 76 -4.51 -11.37 -16.41
CA ALA A 76 -4.03 -12.56 -15.72
C ALA A 76 -4.87 -12.91 -14.48
N MET A 77 -5.34 -11.90 -13.75
CA MET A 77 -6.22 -12.08 -12.59
C MET A 77 -7.64 -12.48 -12.99
N LEU A 78 -8.13 -12.10 -14.17
CA LEU A 78 -9.44 -12.54 -14.68
C LEU A 78 -9.44 -13.98 -15.16
N GLU A 79 -8.29 -14.51 -15.57
CA GLU A 79 -8.13 -15.93 -15.92
C GLU A 79 -8.19 -16.84 -14.68
N ASN A 80 -7.98 -16.29 -13.48
CA ASN A 80 -8.06 -17.03 -12.23
C ASN A 80 -9.50 -16.99 -11.66
N PRO A 81 -10.21 -18.13 -11.59
CA PRO A 81 -11.59 -18.18 -11.08
C PRO A 81 -11.72 -17.85 -9.59
N GLU A 82 -10.65 -17.99 -8.80
CA GLU A 82 -10.64 -17.62 -7.38
C GLU A 82 -10.39 -16.12 -7.16
N SER A 83 -10.06 -15.39 -8.23
CA SER A 83 -9.78 -13.97 -8.16
C SER A 83 -11.04 -13.14 -8.05
N THR A 84 -11.04 -12.18 -7.14
CA THR A 84 -12.12 -11.18 -7.03
C THR A 84 -12.00 -10.06 -8.06
N MET A 85 -11.02 -10.11 -8.97
CA MET A 85 -10.80 -9.09 -9.99
C MET A 85 -12.01 -8.90 -10.91
N ILE A 86 -12.81 -9.96 -11.12
CA ILE A 86 -14.06 -9.86 -11.88
C ILE A 86 -15.01 -8.82 -11.26
N TYR A 87 -15.12 -8.77 -9.94
CA TYR A 87 -15.99 -7.80 -9.26
C TYR A 87 -15.49 -6.37 -9.43
N TYR A 88 -14.17 -6.15 -9.43
CA TYR A 88 -13.59 -4.85 -9.72
C TYR A 88 -14.00 -4.37 -11.13
N VAL A 89 -13.84 -5.22 -12.15
CA VAL A 89 -14.23 -4.88 -13.53
C VAL A 89 -15.74 -4.67 -13.65
N MET A 90 -16.57 -5.50 -12.99
CA MET A 90 -18.02 -5.34 -12.98
C MET A 90 -18.44 -4.00 -12.34
N LEU A 91 -17.82 -3.59 -11.24
CA LEU A 91 -18.09 -2.29 -10.61
C LEU A 91 -17.72 -1.13 -11.54
N ARG A 92 -16.61 -1.22 -12.28
CA ARG A 92 -16.28 -0.22 -13.32
C ARG A 92 -17.34 -0.17 -14.42
N GLY A 93 -17.89 -1.33 -14.80
CA GLY A 93 -19.02 -1.43 -15.74
C GLY A 93 -20.28 -0.76 -15.21
N VAL A 94 -20.61 -0.98 -13.92
CA VAL A 94 -21.75 -0.33 -13.25
C VAL A 94 -21.58 1.18 -13.20
N ASP A 95 -20.39 1.69 -12.87
CA ASP A 95 -20.13 3.13 -12.86
C ASP A 95 -20.32 3.75 -14.25
N ARG A 96 -19.84 3.06 -15.30
CA ARG A 96 -20.04 3.47 -16.68
C ARG A 96 -21.52 3.46 -17.06
N PHE A 97 -22.24 2.39 -16.70
CA PHE A 97 -23.68 2.26 -16.93
C PHE A 97 -24.45 3.41 -16.28
N TYR A 98 -24.16 3.71 -15.02
CA TYR A 98 -24.81 4.82 -14.31
C TYR A 98 -24.51 6.17 -14.97
N SER A 99 -23.27 6.38 -15.44
CA SER A 99 -22.89 7.60 -16.17
C SER A 99 -23.66 7.76 -17.49
N GLU A 100 -23.96 6.66 -18.19
CA GLU A 100 -24.66 6.67 -19.48
C GLU A 100 -26.20 6.74 -19.34
N TYR A 101 -26.77 6.04 -18.36
CA TYR A 101 -28.22 5.85 -18.24
C TYR A 101 -28.84 6.53 -17.01
N ASN A 102 -28.03 7.04 -16.09
CA ASN A 102 -28.45 7.72 -14.85
C ASN A 102 -29.38 6.87 -13.96
N THR A 103 -29.20 5.55 -14.00
CA THR A 103 -29.89 4.53 -13.18
C THR A 103 -28.94 3.36 -12.99
N TYR A 104 -29.12 2.57 -11.92
CA TYR A 104 -28.33 1.36 -11.71
C TYR A 104 -28.93 0.19 -12.49
N PRO A 105 -28.09 -0.73 -13.00
CA PRO A 105 -28.60 -1.88 -13.76
C PRO A 105 -29.51 -2.75 -12.89
N GLY A 106 -30.71 -3.06 -13.39
CA GLY A 106 -31.66 -3.93 -12.70
C GLY A 106 -32.36 -3.28 -11.50
N GLU A 107 -32.46 -1.95 -11.45
CA GLU A 107 -33.20 -1.22 -10.41
C GLU A 107 -34.68 -1.64 -10.33
N PHE A 108 -35.27 -2.02 -11.46
CA PHE A 108 -36.63 -2.56 -11.57
C PHE A 108 -36.65 -3.94 -12.26
N ASP A 109 -37.57 -4.82 -11.84
CA ASP A 109 -37.67 -6.21 -12.32
C ASP A 109 -37.84 -6.32 -13.85
N ASP A 110 -38.56 -5.38 -14.47
CA ASP A 110 -38.78 -5.33 -15.92
C ASP A 110 -37.56 -4.82 -16.70
N GLN A 111 -36.55 -4.29 -16.00
CA GLN A 111 -35.32 -3.74 -16.58
C GLN A 111 -34.13 -4.70 -16.52
N VAL A 112 -34.23 -5.82 -15.80
CA VAL A 112 -33.12 -6.78 -15.67
C VAL A 112 -32.65 -7.31 -17.04
N GLU A 113 -33.55 -7.85 -17.86
CA GLU A 113 -33.21 -8.38 -19.19
C GLU A 113 -32.64 -7.33 -20.15
N PRO A 114 -33.26 -6.15 -20.34
CA PRO A 114 -32.68 -5.13 -21.22
C PRO A 114 -31.35 -4.58 -20.69
N ASP A 115 -31.14 -4.52 -19.38
CA ASP A 115 -29.90 -4.00 -18.79
C ASP A 115 -28.73 -4.97 -18.93
N ILE A 116 -28.97 -6.28 -18.97
CA ILE A 116 -27.93 -7.28 -19.30
C ILE A 116 -27.27 -6.99 -20.65
N VAL A 117 -28.04 -6.49 -21.64
CA VAL A 117 -27.50 -6.15 -22.96
C VAL A 117 -26.71 -4.84 -22.92
N LYS A 118 -27.17 -3.85 -22.14
CA LYS A 118 -26.55 -2.52 -22.00
C LYS A 118 -25.27 -2.52 -21.16
N LEU A 119 -25.13 -3.47 -20.22
CA LEU A 119 -23.96 -3.59 -19.34
C LEU A 119 -22.74 -4.25 -20.02
N LYS A 120 -22.91 -4.76 -21.24
CA LYS A 120 -21.84 -5.42 -22.02
C LYS A 120 -20.80 -4.47 -22.58
#